data_AF-A0A538EQY2-F1
#
_entry.id   AF-A0A538EQY2-F1
#
_cell.length_a   1.000
_cell.length_b   1.000
_cell.length_c   1.000
_cell.angle_alpha   90.00
_cell.angle_beta   90.00
_cell.angle_gamma   90.00
#
_symmetry.space_group_name_H-M   'P 1'
#
loop_
_entity.id
_entity.type
_entity.pdbx_description
1 polymer ?
#
loop_
_entity_poly.entity_id
_entity_poly.type
_entity_poly.pdbx_seq_one_letter_code
_entity_poly.pdbx_strand_id
1 'polypeptide(L)'
;YLQPVSRPQIARIRGVASESATATLHERGIIEEAGRSEFGAILYRTSELFLKLFGLRSLDDLPDPGRWDPSPEEEGELRDRLLRAGEARAGIAEPPAA
;
A
#
# COMPACT_ATOMS: atom_id res chain seq x y z
N TYR A 1 -5.71 4.63 6.87
CA TYR A 1 -5.65 4.80 8.33
C TYR A 1 -5.06 6.15 8.74
N LEU A 2 -3.80 6.47 8.42
CA LEU A 2 -3.14 7.67 8.95
C LEU A 2 -3.26 8.93 8.07
N GLN A 3 -4.27 9.00 7.21
CA GLN A 3 -4.43 10.16 6.32
C GLN A 3 -5.03 11.37 7.05
N PRO A 4 -4.70 12.61 6.64
CA PRO A 4 -3.72 12.97 5.61
C PRO A 4 -2.27 12.80 6.09
N VAL A 5 -1.37 12.30 5.22
CA VAL A 5 0.02 11.96 5.59
C VAL A 5 1.05 12.44 4.58
N SER A 6 2.22 12.90 5.04
CA SER A 6 3.33 13.32 4.17
C SER A 6 4.29 12.17 3.81
N ARG A 7 5.02 12.31 2.70
CA ARG A 7 6.09 11.36 2.29
C ARG A 7 7.13 11.10 3.40
N PRO A 8 7.66 12.13 4.09
CA PRO A 8 8.59 11.90 5.21
C PRO A 8 7.98 11.10 6.37
N GLN A 9 6.70 11.30 6.68
CA GLN A 9 6.00 10.51 7.71
C GLN A 9 5.86 9.04 7.28
N ILE A 10 5.51 8.78 6.02
CA ILE A 10 5.43 7.42 5.47
C ILE A 10 6.80 6.72 5.58
N ALA A 11 7.88 7.40 5.14
CA ALA A 11 9.23 6.84 5.19
C ALA A 11 9.66 6.52 6.64
N ARG A 12 9.34 7.41 7.59
CA ARG A 12 9.62 7.19 9.02
C ARG A 12 8.92 5.95 9.56
N ILE A 13 7.64 5.76 9.22
CA ILE A 13 6.84 4.60 9.67
C ILE A 13 7.38 3.30 9.06
N ARG A 14 7.74 3.32 7.78
CA ARG A 14 8.25 2.13 7.07
C ARG A 14 9.70 1.80 7.39
N GLY A 15 10.45 2.72 7.98
CA GLY A 15 11.90 2.58 8.22
C GLY A 15 12.75 2.62 6.93
N VAL A 16 12.14 2.85 5.77
CA VAL A 16 12.80 2.87 4.45
C VAL A 16 12.23 3.97 3.56
N ALA A 17 13.00 4.36 2.54
CA ALA A 17 12.57 5.35 1.55
C ALA A 17 11.25 4.92 0.88
N SER A 18 10.35 5.88 0.69
CA SER A 18 8.99 5.64 0.17
C SER A 18 8.64 6.46 -1.07
N GLU A 19 9.58 7.23 -1.60
CA GLU A 19 9.50 8.01 -2.85
C GLU A 19 8.81 7.25 -3.99
N SER A 20 9.35 6.09 -4.36
CA SER A 20 8.88 5.33 -5.54
C SER A 20 7.46 4.79 -5.33
N ALA A 21 7.19 4.21 -4.17
CA ALA A 21 5.87 3.68 -3.84
C ALA A 21 4.81 4.79 -3.81
N THR A 22 5.11 5.94 -3.19
CA THR A 22 4.18 7.08 -3.16
C THR A 22 3.97 7.64 -4.57
N ALA A 23 5.03 7.78 -5.38
CA ALA A 23 4.91 8.25 -6.76
C ALA A 23 4.03 7.31 -7.60
N THR A 24 4.28 6.01 -7.58
CA THR A 24 3.49 5.03 -8.34
C THR A 24 2.02 5.00 -7.90
N LEU A 25 1.73 5.07 -6.60
CA LEU A 25 0.34 5.12 -6.11
C LEU A 25 -0.37 6.40 -6.55
N HIS A 26 0.34 7.53 -6.58
CA HIS A 26 -0.20 8.80 -7.02
C HIS A 26 -0.44 8.83 -8.53
N GLU A 27 0.53 8.38 -9.33
CA GLU A 27 0.42 8.26 -10.78
C GLU A 27 -0.74 7.35 -11.21
N ARG A 28 -0.98 6.28 -10.45
CA ARG A 28 -2.12 5.37 -10.67
C ARG A 28 -3.45 5.91 -10.14
N GLY A 29 -3.45 7.10 -9.53
CA GLY A 29 -4.63 7.74 -8.97
C GLY A 29 -5.21 7.02 -7.74
N ILE A 30 -4.46 6.12 -7.10
CA ILE A 30 -4.90 5.40 -5.89
C ILE A 30 -4.83 6.33 -4.67
N ILE A 31 -3.88 7.27 -4.68
CA ILE A 31 -3.78 8.36 -3.70
C ILE A 31 -3.75 9.71 -4.40
N GLU A 32 -4.18 10.75 -3.70
CA GLU A 32 -4.25 12.12 -4.19
C GLU A 32 -3.71 13.12 -3.17
N GLU A 33 -3.37 14.32 -3.64
CA GLU A 33 -2.93 15.40 -2.76
C GLU A 33 -4.09 15.90 -1.89
N ALA A 34 -3.81 16.05 -0.59
CA ALA A 34 -4.73 16.52 0.43
C ALA A 34 -4.34 17.91 0.98
N GLY A 35 -3.52 18.65 0.23
CA GLY A 35 -2.98 19.95 0.63
C GLY A 35 -1.52 19.87 1.08
N ARG A 36 -1.12 20.81 1.93
CA ARG A 36 0.25 20.93 2.45
C ARG A 36 0.24 21.04 3.97
N SER A 37 1.27 20.49 4.61
CA SER A 37 1.55 20.69 6.03
C SER A 37 1.99 22.12 6.33
N GLU A 38 2.06 22.47 7.62
CA GLU A 38 2.59 23.76 8.10
C GLU A 38 4.02 24.03 7.61
N PHE A 39 4.81 22.98 7.38
CA PHE A 39 6.18 23.05 6.86
C PHE A 39 6.27 22.95 5.33
N GLY A 40 5.14 23.03 4.62
CA GLY A 40 5.08 23.05 3.15
C GLY A 40 5.14 21.68 2.47
N ALA A 41 5.31 20.59 3.21
CA ALA A 41 5.31 19.23 2.66
C ALA A 41 3.93 18.84 2.15
N ILE A 42 3.87 18.19 0.98
CA ILE A 42 2.62 17.67 0.38
C ILE A 42 2.06 16.57 1.28
N LEU A 43 0.75 16.65 1.52
CA LEU A 43 -0.01 15.62 2.22
C LEU A 43 -0.78 14.77 1.21
N TYR A 44 -0.89 13.48 1.49
CA TYR A 44 -1.59 12.51 0.67
C TYR A 44 -2.74 11.87 1.42
N ARG A 45 -3.80 11.50 0.68
CA ARG A 45 -4.94 10.69 1.15
C ARG A 45 -5.34 9.68 0.09
N THR A 46 -6.12 8.67 0.47
CA THR A 46 -6.73 7.75 -0.49
C THR A 46 -7.75 8.48 -1.38
N SER A 47 -7.83 8.10 -2.65
CA SER A 47 -8.83 8.63 -3.58
C SER A 47 -10.11 7.79 -3.60
N GLU A 48 -11.11 8.22 -4.36
CA GLU A 48 -12.29 7.43 -4.70
C GLU A 48 -11.95 6.12 -5.44
N LEU A 49 -10.86 6.12 -6.23
CA LEU A 49 -10.41 4.90 -6.92
C LEU A 49 -9.97 3.83 -5.92
N PHE A 50 -9.33 4.22 -4.82
CA PHE A 50 -9.01 3.28 -3.74
C PHE A 50 -10.28 2.61 -3.22
N LEU A 51 -11.31 3.37 -2.85
CA LEU A 51 -12.56 2.79 -2.35
C LEU A 51 -13.17 1.78 -3.34
N LYS A 52 -13.22 2.12 -4.62
CA LYS A 52 -13.72 1.24 -5.69
C LYS A 52 -12.91 -0.04 -5.84
N LEU A 53 -11.58 0.06 -5.88
CA LEU A 53 -10.68 -1.09 -6.04
C LEU A 53 -10.77 -2.07 -4.87
N PHE A 54 -11.01 -1.55 -3.66
CA PHE A 54 -11.09 -2.35 -2.44
C PHE A 54 -12.54 -2.70 -2.04
N GLY A 55 -13.54 -2.32 -2.84
CA GLY A 55 -14.95 -2.64 -2.58
C GLY A 55 -15.52 -1.96 -1.33
N LEU A 56 -14.99 -0.80 -0.96
CA LEU A 56 -15.40 -0.03 0.22
C LEU A 56 -16.39 1.07 -0.19
N ARG A 57 -17.36 1.37 0.68
CA ARG A 57 -18.29 2.51 0.46
C ARG A 57 -17.77 3.78 1.10
N SER A 58 -17.06 3.66 2.23
CA SER A 58 -16.35 4.74 2.89
C SER A 58 -15.09 4.21 3.58
N LEU A 59 -14.30 5.12 4.15
CA LEU A 59 -13.14 4.75 4.96
C LEU A 59 -13.53 4.11 6.30
N ASP A 60 -14.79 4.24 6.74
CA ASP A 60 -15.30 3.59 7.95
C ASP A 60 -15.49 2.07 7.75
N ASP A 61 -15.57 1.62 6.50
CA ASP A 61 -15.60 0.19 6.17
C ASP A 61 -14.20 -0.47 6.26
N LEU A 62 -13.14 0.31 6.54
CA LEU A 62 -11.80 -0.25 6.71
C LEU A 62 -11.72 -1.13 7.98
N PRO A 63 -11.07 -2.30 7.90
CA PRO A 63 -10.88 -3.14 9.07
C PRO A 63 -10.04 -2.42 10.14
N ASP A 64 -10.27 -2.74 11.41
CA ASP A 64 -9.44 -2.23 12.49
C ASP A 64 -7.97 -2.65 12.27
N PRO A 65 -7.01 -1.71 12.16
CA PRO A 65 -5.61 -2.04 11.94
C PRO A 65 -5.01 -2.89 13.07
N GLY A 66 -5.55 -2.83 14.29
CA GLY A 66 -5.13 -3.67 15.42
C GLY A 66 -5.72 -5.09 15.40
N ARG A 67 -6.68 -5.38 14.53
CA ARG A 67 -7.33 -6.70 14.41
C ARG A 67 -6.53 -7.68 13.55
N TRP A 68 -5.57 -7.17 12.76
CA TRP A 68 -4.68 -8.00 11.96
C TRP A 68 -3.42 -8.35 12.77
N ASP A 69 -3.51 -9.42 13.55
CA ASP A 69 -2.41 -10.05 14.30
C ASP A 69 -2.20 -11.48 13.79
N PRO A 70 -1.63 -11.65 12.56
CA PRO A 70 -1.39 -12.97 12.01
C PRO A 70 -0.31 -13.67 12.84
N SER A 71 -0.52 -14.96 13.07
CA SER A 71 0.53 -15.82 13.63
C SER A 71 1.78 -15.82 12.72
N PRO A 72 2.97 -16.14 13.26
CA PRO A 72 4.19 -16.25 12.45
C PRO A 72 4.06 -17.22 11.25
N GLU A 73 3.19 -18.23 11.38
CA GLU A 73 2.88 -19.18 10.31
C GLU A 73 2.07 -18.51 9.19
N GLU A 74 0.98 -17.80 9.52
CA GLU A 74 0.16 -17.04 8.57
C GLU A 74 0.97 -15.94 7.88
N GLU A 75 1.87 -15.26 8.61
CA GLU A 75 2.81 -14.30 8.02
C GLU A 75 3.75 -14.97 7.02
N GLY A 76 4.25 -16.16 7.36
CA GLY A 76 5.09 -16.98 6.49
C GLY A 76 4.41 -17.33 5.18
N GLU A 77 3.21 -17.90 5.27
CA GLU A 77 2.41 -18.28 4.10
C GLU A 77 2.07 -17.07 3.22
N LEU A 78 1.70 -15.94 3.83
CA LEU A 78 1.37 -14.73 3.10
C LEU A 78 2.59 -14.21 2.32
N ARG A 79 3.76 -14.16 2.95
CA ARG A 79 5.00 -13.75 2.30
C ARG A 79 5.34 -14.65 1.12
N ASP A 80 5.31 -15.97 1.30
CA ASP A 80 5.62 -16.93 0.25
C ASP A 80 4.64 -16.83 -0.93
N ARG A 81 3.36 -16.55 -0.65
CA ARG A 81 2.37 -16.29 -1.69
C ARG A 81 2.66 -14.99 -2.44
N LEU A 82 3.02 -13.93 -1.75
CA LEU A 82 3.32 -12.63 -2.35
C LEU A 82 4.58 -12.67 -3.21
N LEU A 83 5.63 -13.36 -2.77
CA LEU A 83 6.85 -13.56 -3.55
C LEU A 83 6.57 -14.29 -4.86
N ARG A 84 5.85 -15.42 -4.79
CA ARG A 84 5.41 -16.18 -5.99
C ARG A 84 4.57 -15.33 -6.94
N ALA A 85 3.64 -14.53 -6.42
CA ALA A 85 2.84 -13.63 -7.23
C ALA A 85 3.67 -12.52 -7.88
N GLY A 86 4.72 -12.04 -7.21
CA GLY A 86 5.69 -11.08 -7.74
C GLY A 86 6.52 -11.68 -8.88
N GLU A 87 7.06 -12.88 -8.69
CA GLU A 87 7.83 -13.63 -9.69
C GLU A 87 7.01 -13.91 -10.96
N ALA A 88 5.75 -14.32 -10.80
CA ALA A 88 4.84 -14.57 -11.92
C ALA A 88 4.55 -13.28 -12.73
N ARG A 89 4.44 -12.13 -12.07
CA ARG A 89 4.25 -10.82 -12.74
C ARG A 89 5.53 -10.30 -13.38
N ALA A 90 6.70 -10.68 -12.87
CA ALA A 90 8.00 -10.30 -13.41
C ALA A 90 8.43 -11.18 -14.61
N GLY A 91 7.66 -12.21 -14.97
CA GLY A 91 7.95 -13.05 -16.14
C GLY A 91 9.13 -14.01 -15.96
N ILE A 92 9.47 -14.38 -14.71
CA ILE A 92 10.62 -15.25 -14.37
C ILE A 92 10.17 -16.70 -14.11
N ALA A 93 8.87 -17.01 -14.30
CA ALA A 93 8.38 -18.38 -14.22
C ALA A 93 8.55 -19.07 -15.58
N GLU A 94 9.61 -19.86 -15.72
CA GLU A 94 9.77 -20.81 -16.82
C GLU A 94 8.57 -21.79 -16.79
N PRO A 95 7.92 -22.10 -17.93
CA PRO A 95 6.79 -23.02 -17.95
C PRO A 95 7.23 -24.41 -17.47
N PRO A 96 6.39 -25.15 -16.73
CA PRO A 96 6.75 -26.50 -16.30
C PRO A 96 6.95 -27.40 -17.52
N ALA A 97 8.11 -28.06 -17.56
CA ALA A 97 8.45 -29.04 -18.59
C ALA A 97 7.40 -30.16 -18.64
N ALA A 98 6.88 -30.41 -19.84
CA ALA A 98 5.97 -31.51 -20.16
C ALA A 98 6.69 -32.87 -20.14
#